data_AF-A0A2N4XK51-F1
#
_entry.id   AF-A0A2N4XK51-F1
#
_cell.length_a   1.000
_cell.length_b   1.000
_cell.length_c   1.000
_cell.angle_alpha   90.00
_cell.angle_beta   90.00
_cell.angle_gamma   90.00
#
_symmetry.space_group_name_H-M   'P 1'
#
loop_
_entity.id
_entity.type
_entity.pdbx_description
1 polymer ?
#
loop_
_entity_poly.entity_id
_entity_poly.type
_entity_poly.pdbx_seq_one_letter_code
_entity_poly.pdbx_strand_id
1 'polypeptide(L)'
;MRQTRHLLDELRLSHDQLQAQVKTLQDELHALRAACQVSPMYSEAVALAQRGYDVDAIAERCGISIAEAQLVRSLSSDAKGEQGNDRA
;
A
#
# COMPACT_ATOMS: atom_id res chain seq x y z
N MET A 1 23.16 37.44 -9.68
CA MET A 1 23.66 36.28 -10.46
C MET A 1 24.36 35.21 -9.63
N ARG A 2 25.22 35.53 -8.63
CA ARG A 2 25.86 34.48 -7.80
C ARG A 2 24.91 33.82 -6.79
N GLN A 3 24.12 34.62 -6.08
CA GLN A 3 23.17 34.14 -5.07
C GLN A 3 22.05 33.28 -5.66
N THR A 4 21.52 33.65 -6.83
CA THR A 4 20.52 32.86 -7.57
C THR A 4 21.07 31.51 -8.01
N ARG A 5 22.36 31.44 -8.38
CA ARG A 5 23.02 30.20 -8.78
C ARG A 5 23.20 29.26 -7.59
N HIS A 6 23.61 29.81 -6.44
CA HIS A 6 23.74 29.05 -5.20
C HIS A 6 22.42 28.42 -4.74
N LEU A 7 21.32 29.19 -4.76
CA LEU A 7 19.99 28.67 -4.41
C LEU A 7 19.50 27.57 -5.37
N LEU A 8 19.81 27.69 -6.67
CA LEU A 8 19.49 26.64 -7.64
C LEU A 8 20.31 25.36 -7.39
N ASP A 9 21.57 25.50 -6.99
CA ASP A 9 22.42 24.36 -6.68
C ASP A 9 21.94 23.65 -5.39
N GLU A 10 21.54 24.40 -4.36
CA GLU A 10 20.93 23.84 -3.14
C GLU A 10 19.60 23.11 -3.44
N LEU A 11 18.74 23.72 -4.27
CA LEU A 11 17.47 23.10 -4.64
C LEU A 11 17.68 21.81 -5.43
N ARG A 12 18.67 21.77 -6.33
CA ARG A 12 19.03 20.56 -7.08
C ARG A 12 19.52 19.45 -6.15
N LEU A 13 20.41 19.78 -5.21
CA LEU A 13 20.89 18.82 -4.23
C LEU A 13 19.74 18.24 -3.39
N SER A 14 18.83 19.10 -2.92
CA SER A 14 17.66 18.66 -2.18
C SER A 14 16.75 17.76 -3.03
N HIS A 15 16.47 18.15 -4.27
CA HIS A 15 15.69 17.36 -5.21
C HIS A 15 16.30 15.97 -5.44
N ASP A 16 17.61 15.91 -5.69
CA ASP A 16 18.31 14.65 -5.94
C ASP A 16 18.28 13.74 -4.71
N GLN A 17 18.41 14.31 -3.51
CA GLN A 17 18.29 13.58 -2.25
C GLN A 17 16.87 13.03 -2.05
N LEU A 18 15.83 13.81 -2.34
CA LEU A 18 14.45 13.32 -2.26
C LEU A 18 14.19 12.23 -3.31
N GLN A 19 14.68 12.39 -4.54
CA GLN A 19 14.55 11.37 -5.57
C GLN A 19 15.21 10.05 -5.17
N ALA A 20 16.40 10.12 -4.56
CA ALA A 20 17.09 8.94 -4.04
C ALA A 20 16.26 8.24 -2.94
N GLN A 21 15.71 9.01 -1.98
CA GLN A 21 14.87 8.46 -0.91
C GLN A 21 13.59 7.82 -1.45
N VAL A 22 12.91 8.49 -2.39
CA VAL A 22 11.70 7.94 -3.03
C VAL A 22 12.03 6.63 -3.75
N LYS A 23 13.16 6.56 -4.45
CA LYS A 23 13.59 5.34 -5.13
C LYS A 23 13.83 4.20 -4.13
N THR A 24 14.55 4.47 -3.04
CA THR A 24 14.79 3.48 -1.97
C THR A 24 13.47 2.94 -1.40
N LEU A 25 12.52 3.82 -1.07
CA LEU A 25 11.22 3.41 -0.55
C LEU A 25 10.41 2.59 -1.57
N GLN A 26 10.50 2.92 -2.86
CA GLN A 26 9.87 2.13 -3.92
C GLN A 26 10.45 0.73 -4.01
N ASP A 27 11.78 0.61 -3.93
CA ASP A 27 12.49 -0.68 -3.95
C ASP A 27 12.12 -1.53 -2.72
N GLU A 28 12.08 -0.92 -1.53
CA GLU A 28 11.66 -1.57 -0.28
C GLU A 28 10.20 -2.03 -0.34
N LEU A 29 9.28 -1.19 -0.85
CA LEU A 29 7.89 -1.58 -1.06
C LEU A 29 7.76 -2.71 -2.07
N HIS A 30 8.54 -2.70 -3.13
CA HIS A 30 8.55 -3.78 -4.11
C HIS A 30 9.07 -5.08 -3.49
N ALA A 31 10.15 -5.01 -2.71
CA ALA A 31 10.68 -6.15 -1.98
C ALA A 31 9.67 -6.70 -0.96
N LEU A 32 8.98 -5.83 -0.21
CA LEU A 32 7.95 -6.21 0.73
C LEU A 32 6.75 -6.86 0.02
N ARG A 33 6.31 -6.32 -1.11
CA ARG A 33 5.26 -6.92 -1.95
C ARG A 33 5.68 -8.26 -2.54
N ALA A 34 6.96 -8.41 -2.91
CA ALA A 34 7.50 -9.67 -3.40
C ALA A 34 7.61 -10.72 -2.28
N ALA A 35 8.02 -10.31 -1.07
CA ALA A 35 8.04 -11.16 0.12
C ALA A 35 6.63 -11.55 0.55
N CYS A 36 5.69 -10.61 0.45
CA CYS A 36 4.25 -10.83 0.59
C CYS A 36 3.61 -11.22 -0.76
N GLN A 37 4.23 -12.09 -1.56
CA GLN A 37 3.55 -12.79 -2.67
C GLN A 37 2.45 -13.73 -2.13
N VAL A 38 1.51 -13.15 -1.40
CA VAL A 38 0.21 -13.74 -1.14
C VAL A 38 -0.40 -13.91 -2.53
N SER A 39 -0.79 -15.14 -2.84
CA SER A 39 -1.33 -15.57 -4.13
C SER A 39 -2.15 -14.46 -4.80
N PRO A 40 -2.07 -14.25 -6.13
CA PRO A 40 -2.90 -13.28 -6.85
C PRO A 40 -4.38 -13.32 -6.43
N MET A 41 -4.91 -14.52 -6.14
CA MET A 41 -6.26 -14.73 -5.61
C MET A 41 -6.51 -14.06 -4.25
N TYR A 42 -5.53 -14.08 -3.35
CA TYR A 42 -5.61 -13.41 -2.06
C TYR A 42 -5.59 -11.89 -2.21
N SER A 43 -4.74 -11.35 -3.10
CA SER A 43 -4.73 -9.90 -3.37
C SER A 43 -6.05 -9.40 -3.95
N GLU A 44 -6.70 -10.21 -4.79
CA GLU A 44 -8.05 -9.93 -5.29
C GLU A 44 -9.09 -9.99 -4.18
N ALA A 45 -9.03 -11.01 -3.32
CA ALA A 45 -9.93 -11.15 -2.17
C ALA A 45 -9.84 -9.95 -1.22
N VAL A 46 -8.63 -9.47 -0.92
CA VAL A 46 -8.38 -8.27 -0.09
C VAL A 46 -8.96 -7.02 -0.76
N ALA A 47 -8.76 -6.86 -2.07
CA ALA A 47 -9.32 -5.71 -2.80
C ALA A 47 -10.87 -5.71 -2.80
N LEU A 48 -11.50 -6.88 -2.92
CA LEU A 48 -12.95 -7.03 -2.82
C LEU A 48 -13.44 -6.74 -1.40
N ALA A 49 -12.78 -7.26 -0.37
CA ALA A 49 -13.10 -6.96 1.03
C ALA A 49 -12.99 -5.47 1.35
N GLN A 50 -11.93 -4.79 0.88
CA GLN A 50 -11.77 -3.34 1.02
C GLN A 50 -12.86 -2.54 0.31
N ARG A 51 -13.43 -3.07 -0.78
CA ARG A 51 -14.59 -2.49 -1.48
C ARG A 51 -15.92 -2.78 -0.79
N GLY A 52 -15.94 -3.58 0.28
CA GLY A 52 -17.12 -3.90 1.07
C GLY A 52 -17.97 -5.04 0.48
N TYR A 53 -17.37 -5.92 -0.33
CA TYR A 53 -18.07 -7.12 -0.80
C TYR A 53 -18.37 -8.08 0.36
N ASP A 54 -19.46 -8.82 0.22
CA ASP A 54 -19.83 -9.83 1.21
C ASP A 54 -18.92 -11.07 1.13
N VAL A 55 -18.82 -11.79 2.24
CA VAL A 55 -17.93 -12.95 2.42
C VAL A 55 -18.21 -14.03 1.38
N ASP A 56 -19.48 -14.34 1.15
CA ASP A 56 -19.89 -15.39 0.21
C ASP A 56 -19.48 -15.02 -1.23
N ALA A 57 -19.65 -13.75 -1.61
CA ALA A 57 -19.28 -13.24 -2.92
C ALA A 57 -17.75 -13.24 -3.13
N ILE A 58 -16.97 -13.01 -2.07
CA ILE A 58 -15.51 -13.07 -2.12
C ILE A 58 -15.04 -14.51 -2.28
N ALA A 59 -15.60 -15.44 -1.49
CA ALA A 59 -15.25 -16.86 -1.55
C ALA A 59 -15.53 -17.45 -2.94
N GLU A 60 -16.68 -17.15 -3.53
CA GLU A 60 -17.06 -17.62 -4.86
C GLU A 60 -16.17 -17.04 -5.97
N ARG A 61 -15.94 -15.72 -5.98
CA ARG A 61 -15.13 -15.06 -7.01
C ARG A 61 -13.67 -15.44 -6.96
N CYS A 62 -13.11 -15.51 -5.76
CA CYS A 62 -11.70 -15.76 -5.56
C CYS A 62 -11.40 -17.25 -5.38
N GLY A 63 -12.38 -18.15 -5.45
CA GLY A 63 -12.18 -19.60 -5.31
C GLY A 63 -11.54 -20.01 -3.99
N ILE A 64 -11.77 -19.25 -2.91
CA ILE A 64 -11.23 -19.50 -1.56
C ILE A 64 -12.34 -20.00 -0.62
N SER A 65 -11.95 -20.54 0.54
CA SER A 65 -12.95 -21.00 1.52
C SER A 65 -13.70 -19.82 2.17
N ILE A 66 -14.91 -20.07 2.68
CA ILE A 66 -15.69 -19.08 3.43
C ILE A 66 -14.90 -18.57 4.65
N ALA A 67 -14.22 -19.47 5.37
CA ALA A 67 -13.40 -19.10 6.52
C ALA A 67 -12.25 -18.16 6.12
N GLU A 68 -11.62 -18.41 4.98
CA GLU A 68 -10.55 -17.58 4.43
C GLU A 68 -11.07 -16.20 3.97
N ALA A 69 -12.25 -16.15 3.34
CA ALA A 69 -12.92 -14.89 3.00
C ALA A 69 -13.32 -14.07 4.24
N GLN A 70 -13.76 -14.72 5.32
CA GLN A 70 -14.05 -14.05 6.59
C GLN A 70 -12.79 -13.43 7.20
N LEU A 71 -11.68 -14.18 7.22
CA LEU A 71 -10.40 -13.68 7.71
C LEU A 71 -9.93 -12.45 6.92
N VAL A 72 -9.99 -12.52 5.59
CA VAL A 72 -9.65 -11.39 4.69
C VAL A 72 -10.52 -10.17 4.96
N ARG A 73 -11.82 -10.35 5.21
CA ARG A 73 -12.75 -9.26 5.55
C ARG A 73 -12.38 -8.59 6.86
N SER A 74 -12.13 -9.37 7.91
CA SER A 74 -11.76 -8.85 9.23
C SER A 74 -10.43 -8.08 9.20
N LEU A 75 -9.41 -8.64 8.54
CA LEU A 75 -8.12 -7.98 8.37
C LEU A 75 -8.23 -6.67 7.57
N SER A 76 -9.11 -6.64 6.57
CA SER A 76 -9.33 -5.45 5.74
C SER A 76 -10.16 -4.36 6.44
N SER A 77 -11.04 -4.73 7.39
CA SER A 77 -11.76 -3.76 8.22
C SER A 77 -10.87 -3.15 9.30
N ASP A 78 -10.01 -3.96 9.92
CA ASP A 78 -9.09 -3.48 10.98
C ASP A 78 -8.04 -2.52 10.39
N ALA A 79 -7.53 -2.80 9.19
CA ALA A 79 -6.62 -1.90 8.46
C ALA A 79 -7.26 -0.54 8.11
N LYS A 80 -8.59 -0.45 7.99
CA LYS A 80 -9.31 0.83 7.84
C LYS A 80 -9.52 1.56 9.17
N GLY A 81 -9.56 0.83 10.29
CA GLY A 81 -9.73 1.38 11.64
C GLY A 81 -8.54 2.22 12.11
N GLU A 82 -7.33 1.91 11.66
CA GLU A 82 -6.11 2.64 12.06
C GLU A 82 -5.90 3.98 11.31
N GLN A 83 -6.64 4.24 10.23
CA GLN A 83 -6.53 5.50 9.46
C GLN A 83 -7.55 6.58 9.88
N GLY A 84 -8.34 6.32 10.92
CA GLY A 84 -9.38 7.23 11.43
C GLY A 84 -9.07 7.97 12.73
N ASN A 85 -7.94 7.70 13.39
CA ASN A 85 -7.62 8.28 14.71
C ASN A 85 -6.43 9.25 14.68
N ASP A 86 -6.50 10.28 13.82
CA ASP A 86 -5.59 11.44 13.89
C ASP A 86 -6.27 12.75 13.46
N ARG A 87 -7.57 12.86 13.74
CA ARG A 87 -8.35 14.11 13.63
C ARG A 87 -9.31 14.23 14.80
N ALA A 88 -8.79 14.54 15.97
CA ALA A 88 -9.53 15.14 17.08
C ALA A 88 -8.65 16.21 17.73
#